data_AF-A0A7C3BXY3-F1
#
_entry.id   AF-A0A7C3BXY3-F1
#
_cell.length_a   1.000
_cell.length_b   1.000
_cell.length_c   1.000
_cell.angle_alpha   90.00
_cell.angle_beta   90.00
_cell.angle_gamma   90.00
#
_symmetry.space_group_name_H-M   'P 1'
#
loop_
_entity.id
_entity.type
_entity.pdbx_description
1 polymer ?
#
loop_
_entity_poly.entity_id
_entity_poly.type
_entity_poly.pdbx_seq_one_letter_code
_entity_poly.pdbx_strand_id
1 'polypeptide(L)'
;MRKLLKPWRHGEKGFTLVELLVVIALLGLLVAIAVPNVIQFIGRGEQESKDTDEHNVQTAVLALFADAGKHTLDQSYFDIQTKTDVEGVKATVNGTEYTLDNYLLGGQYPLIQAYDISIDGLVTVSGTS
;
A
#
# COMPACT_ATOMS: atom_id res chain seq x y z
N MET A 1 -45.24 -54.60 -14.91
CA MET A 1 -43.99 -53.81 -15.07
C MET A 1 -44.34 -52.69 -16.06
N ARG A 2 -44.28 -51.39 -15.80
CA ARG A 2 -43.47 -50.55 -14.90
C ARG A 2 -44.32 -49.34 -14.46
N LYS A 3 -44.00 -48.87 -13.27
CA LYS A 3 -44.56 -47.71 -12.55
C LYS A 3 -44.74 -46.48 -13.46
N LEU A 4 -45.95 -45.92 -13.44
CA LEU A 4 -46.24 -44.57 -13.90
C LEU A 4 -45.58 -43.58 -12.91
N LEU A 5 -44.54 -42.89 -13.36
CA LEU A 5 -43.86 -41.85 -12.60
C LEU A 5 -44.76 -40.61 -12.55
N LYS A 6 -45.34 -40.34 -11.39
CA LYS A 6 -46.09 -39.13 -11.07
C LYS A 6 -45.09 -37.97 -10.92
N PRO A 7 -45.12 -36.93 -11.77
CA PRO A 7 -44.25 -35.78 -11.58
C PRO A 7 -44.73 -35.00 -10.35
N TRP A 8 -43.88 -34.91 -9.33
CA TRP A 8 -44.06 -33.99 -8.22
C TRP A 8 -43.84 -32.57 -8.75
N ARG A 9 -44.94 -31.89 -9.10
CA ARG A 9 -44.92 -30.45 -9.32
C ARG A 9 -44.60 -29.79 -7.98
N HIS A 10 -43.33 -29.47 -7.75
CA HIS A 10 -42.92 -28.57 -6.68
C HIS A 10 -43.52 -27.21 -7.04
N GLY A 11 -44.55 -26.80 -6.29
CA GLY A 11 -45.07 -25.44 -6.40
C GLY A 11 -43.93 -24.47 -6.12
N GLU A 12 -43.62 -23.61 -7.08
CA GLU A 12 -42.69 -22.50 -6.89
C GLU A 12 -43.26 -21.60 -5.81
N LYS A 13 -42.78 -21.77 -4.57
CA LYS A 13 -43.06 -20.86 -3.48
C LYS A 13 -42.32 -19.56 -3.79
N GLY A 14 -43.00 -18.62 -4.44
CA GLY A 14 -42.51 -17.27 -4.65
C GLY A 14 -42.19 -16.62 -3.31
N PHE A 15 -41.03 -15.96 -3.25
CA PHE A 15 -40.57 -15.19 -2.10
C PHE A 15 -41.65 -14.17 -1.69
N THR A 16 -41.97 -14.08 -0.40
CA THR A 16 -42.90 -13.03 0.05
C THR A 16 -42.19 -11.67 0.06
N LEU A 17 -42.91 -10.60 -0.27
CA LEU A 17 -42.36 -9.23 -0.16
C LEU A 17 -41.90 -8.91 1.27
N VAL A 18 -42.56 -9.50 2.26
CA VAL A 18 -42.22 -9.35 3.68
C VAL A 18 -40.88 -10.01 3.99
N GLU A 19 -40.60 -11.20 3.46
CA GLU A 19 -39.29 -11.85 3.62
C GLU A 19 -38.16 -10.98 3.07
N LEU A 20 -38.33 -10.40 1.88
CA LEU A 20 -37.31 -9.55 1.31
C LEU A 20 -37.14 -8.23 2.09
N LEU A 21 -38.24 -7.66 2.62
CA LEU A 21 -38.21 -6.46 3.45
C LEU A 21 -37.44 -6.66 4.76
N VAL A 22 -37.68 -7.76 5.48
CA VAL A 22 -36.96 -8.05 6.73
C VAL A 22 -35.48 -8.29 6.46
N VAL A 23 -35.12 -8.95 5.35
CA VAL A 23 -33.73 -9.19 4.98
C VAL A 23 -32.98 -7.88 4.72
N ILE A 24 -33.54 -6.96 3.92
CA ILE A 24 -32.88 -5.67 3.66
C ILE A 24 -32.79 -4.80 4.93
N ALA A 25 -33.77 -4.90 5.83
CA ALA A 25 -33.73 -4.21 7.12
C ALA A 25 -32.58 -4.71 8.01
N LEU A 26 -32.39 -6.03 8.08
CA LEU A 26 -31.27 -6.63 8.81
C LEU A 26 -29.92 -6.37 8.14
N LEU A 27 -29.83 -6.43 6.81
CA LEU A 27 -28.62 -6.06 6.07
C LEU A 27 -28.25 -4.59 6.28
N GLY A 28 -29.25 -3.69 6.32
CA GLY A 28 -29.03 -2.28 6.63
C GLY A 28 -28.44 -2.06 8.02
N LEU A 29 -28.92 -2.80 9.03
CA LEU A 29 -28.36 -2.75 10.38
C LEU A 29 -26.90 -3.23 10.43
N LEU A 30 -26.57 -4.32 9.73
CA LEU A 30 -25.19 -4.84 9.66
C LEU A 30 -24.26 -3.86 8.95
N VAL A 31 -24.69 -3.30 7.82
CA VAL A 31 -23.91 -2.32 7.04
C VAL A 31 -23.63 -1.06 7.87
N ALA A 32 -24.61 -0.57 8.62
CA ALA A 32 -24.46 0.62 9.46
C ALA A 32 -23.33 0.50 10.49
N ILE A 33 -23.08 -0.71 11.03
CA ILE A 33 -22.01 -0.95 12.00
C ILE A 33 -20.70 -1.34 11.29
N ALA A 34 -20.76 -2.14 10.23
CA ALA A 34 -19.57 -2.69 9.58
C ALA A 34 -18.79 -1.66 8.76
N VAL A 35 -19.48 -0.83 7.98
CA VAL A 35 -18.85 0.13 7.06
C VAL A 35 -17.88 1.11 7.74
N PRO A 36 -18.24 1.82 8.84
CA PRO A 36 -17.31 2.77 9.46
C PRO A 36 -16.04 2.09 9.96
N ASN A 37 -16.14 0.87 10.49
CA ASN A 37 -14.99 0.10 10.97
C ASN A 37 -14.06 -0.31 9.82
N VAL A 38 -14.61 -0.74 8.69
CA VAL A 38 -13.82 -1.13 7.51
C VAL A 38 -13.08 0.07 6.93
N ILE A 39 -13.72 1.23 6.82
CA ILE A 39 -13.08 2.46 6.32
C ILE A 39 -11.90 2.86 7.22
N GLN A 40 -12.07 2.81 8.54
CA GLN A 40 -10.99 3.11 9.49
C GLN A 40 -9.83 2.10 9.38
N PHE A 41 -10.14 0.82 9.20
CA PHE A 41 -9.12 -0.22 9.03
C PHE A 41 -8.29 0.00 7.77
N ILE A 42 -8.93 0.33 6.65
CA ILE A 42 -8.23 0.66 5.39
C ILE A 42 -7.34 1.88 5.57
N GLY A 43 -7.85 2.94 6.21
CA GLY A 43 -7.05 4.15 6.46
C GLY A 43 -5.82 3.90 7.34
N ARG A 44 -5.93 3.02 8.35
CA ARG A 44 -4.78 2.59 9.17
C ARG A 44 -3.78 1.80 8.36
N GLY A 45 -4.24 0.86 7.53
CA GLY A 45 -3.37 0.07 6.66
C GLY A 45 -2.61 0.94 5.64
N GLU A 46 -3.25 1.98 5.11
CA GLU A 46 -2.57 2.94 4.23
C GLU A 46 -1.49 3.72 4.97
N GLN A 47 -1.76 4.19 6.20
CA GLN A 47 -0.75 4.89 7.01
C GLN A 47 0.41 3.97 7.39
N GLU A 48 0.13 2.75 7.86
CA GLU A 48 1.17 1.77 8.19
C GLU A 48 2.05 1.42 6.97
N SER A 49 1.45 1.39 5.78
CA SER A 49 2.20 1.17 4.54
C SER A 49 3.13 2.34 4.23
N LYS A 50 2.66 3.59 4.40
CA LYS A 50 3.48 4.81 4.24
C LYS A 50 4.64 4.87 5.22
N ASP A 51 4.39 4.55 6.48
CA ASP A 51 5.41 4.54 7.54
C ASP A 51 6.47 3.44 7.26
N THR A 52 6.03 2.27 6.77
CA THR A 52 6.92 1.18 6.37
C THR A 52 7.78 1.57 5.17
N ASP A 53 7.20 2.23 4.17
CA ASP A 53 7.90 2.69 2.97
C ASP A 53 8.96 3.74 3.33
N GLU A 54 8.64 4.68 4.23
CA GLU A 54 9.60 5.67 4.75
C GLU A 54 10.79 4.99 5.44
N HIS A 55 10.51 4.01 6.30
CA HIS A 55 11.55 3.24 6.97
C HIS A 55 12.42 2.43 6.00
N ASN A 56 11.82 1.90 4.93
CA ASN A 56 12.54 1.20 3.87
C ASN A 56 13.51 2.14 3.14
N VAL A 57 13.06 3.34 2.76
CA VAL A 57 13.90 4.36 2.12
C VAL A 57 15.02 4.79 3.06
N GLN A 58 14.73 5.07 4.33
CA GLN A 58 15.73 5.44 5.33
C GLN A 58 16.78 4.34 5.53
N THR A 59 16.35 3.08 5.58
CA THR A 59 17.25 1.92 5.70
C THR A 59 18.12 1.76 4.45
N ALA A 60 17.56 1.98 3.26
CA ALA A 60 18.30 1.93 2.00
C ALA A 60 19.38 3.02 1.92
N VAL A 61 19.09 4.25 2.37
CA VAL A 61 20.09 5.32 2.45
C VAL A 61 21.22 4.95 3.42
N LEU A 62 20.90 4.37 4.58
CA LEU A 62 21.91 3.92 5.53
C LEU A 62 22.77 2.78 4.98
N ALA A 63 22.17 1.83 4.25
CA ALA A 63 22.89 0.75 3.59
C ALA A 63 23.82 1.28 2.48
N LEU A 64 23.34 2.24 1.70
CA LEU A 64 24.13 2.94 0.68
C LEU A 64 25.36 3.62 1.32
N PHE A 65 25.19 4.33 2.43
CA PHE A 65 26.29 4.95 3.16
C PHE A 65 27.28 3.94 3.72
N ALA A 66 26.78 2.82 4.24
CA ALA A 66 27.62 1.75 4.77
C ALA A 66 28.51 1.13 3.68
N ASP A 67 27.96 0.89 2.48
CA ASP A 67 28.74 0.32 1.36
C ASP A 67 29.67 1.36 0.70
N ALA A 68 29.18 2.59 0.53
CA ALA A 68 29.98 3.67 -0.03
C ALA A 68 31.13 4.11 0.88
N GLY A 69 31.07 3.82 2.20
CA GLY A 69 32.01 4.33 3.18
C GLY A 69 31.98 5.86 3.32
N LYS A 70 30.83 6.47 2.99
CA LYS A 70 30.58 7.92 2.99
C LYS A 70 29.27 8.19 3.71
N HIS A 71 29.23 9.22 4.55
CA HIS A 71 28.05 9.61 5.32
C HIS A 71 27.26 10.76 4.68
N THR A 72 27.49 11.01 3.40
CA THR A 72 26.81 12.05 2.65
C THR A 72 26.48 11.60 1.23
N LEU A 73 25.32 12.04 0.75
CA LEU A 73 24.97 12.00 -0.66
C LEU A 73 25.74 13.08 -1.43
N ASP A 74 25.64 13.04 -2.75
CA ASP A 74 26.27 14.06 -3.60
C ASP A 74 25.54 15.41 -3.54
N GLN A 75 24.24 15.39 -3.22
CA GLN A 75 23.38 16.55 -3.01
C GLN A 75 22.14 16.14 -2.20
N SER A 76 21.33 17.12 -1.80
CA SER A 76 19.96 16.84 -1.33
C SER A 76 19.05 16.56 -2.52
N TYR A 77 18.10 15.65 -2.32
CA TYR A 77 17.15 15.18 -3.31
C TYR A 77 15.74 15.47 -2.82
N PHE A 78 14.84 15.86 -3.72
CA PHE A 78 13.48 16.26 -3.38
C PHE A 78 12.48 15.57 -4.29
N ASP A 79 11.27 15.37 -3.78
CA ASP A 79 10.14 14.78 -4.52
C ASP A 79 10.46 13.40 -5.13
N ILE A 80 11.20 12.58 -4.38
CA ILE A 80 11.64 11.25 -4.84
C ILE A 80 10.48 10.28 -4.73
N GLN A 81 9.96 9.83 -5.87
CA GLN A 81 8.83 8.90 -5.91
C GLN A 81 8.94 7.85 -7.03
N THR A 82 9.42 8.22 -8.21
CA THR A 82 9.52 7.29 -9.33
C THR A 82 10.86 6.54 -9.30
N LYS A 83 10.93 5.45 -10.09
CA LYS A 83 12.18 4.71 -10.26
C LYS A 83 13.33 5.61 -10.74
N THR A 84 13.05 6.50 -11.69
CA THR A 84 14.05 7.43 -12.23
C THR A 84 14.59 8.36 -11.15
N ASP A 85 13.73 8.84 -10.25
CA ASP A 85 14.12 9.74 -9.18
C ASP A 85 15.04 9.02 -8.18
N VAL A 86 14.66 7.79 -7.81
CA VAL A 86 15.43 6.94 -6.90
C VAL A 86 16.79 6.55 -7.48
N GLU A 87 16.87 6.18 -8.76
CA GLU A 87 18.14 5.91 -9.44
C GLU A 87 19.05 7.15 -9.48
N GLY A 88 18.45 8.35 -9.45
CA GLY A 88 19.16 9.62 -9.38
C GLY A 88 19.79 9.92 -8.01
N VAL A 89 19.28 9.31 -6.93
CA VAL A 89 19.83 9.47 -5.57
C VAL A 89 21.12 8.67 -5.44
N LYS A 90 22.24 9.36 -5.23
CA LYS A 90 23.56 8.72 -5.21
C LYS A 90 24.57 9.35 -4.28
N ALA A 91 25.55 8.52 -3.90
CA ALA A 91 26.82 8.93 -3.35
C ALA A 91 27.95 8.48 -4.29
N THR A 92 28.82 9.40 -4.68
CA THR A 92 29.99 9.08 -5.50
C THR A 92 31.25 9.07 -4.63
N VAL A 93 32.01 7.97 -4.73
CA VAL A 93 33.30 7.78 -4.05
C VAL A 93 34.31 7.29 -5.06
N ASN A 94 35.40 8.03 -5.26
CA ASN A 94 36.48 7.69 -6.21
C ASN A 94 35.99 7.33 -7.63
N GLY A 95 34.92 7.98 -8.09
CA GLY A 95 34.32 7.74 -9.41
C GLY A 95 33.39 6.52 -9.50
N THR A 96 33.16 5.81 -8.39
CA THR A 96 32.14 4.77 -8.28
C THR A 96 30.86 5.39 -7.72
N GLU A 97 29.75 5.19 -8.43
CA GLU A 97 28.43 5.66 -8.01
C GLU A 97 27.71 4.56 -7.22
N TYR A 98 27.21 4.90 -6.05
CA TYR A 98 26.33 4.08 -5.24
C TYR A 98 24.93 4.71 -5.33
N THR A 99 24.01 4.05 -6.02
CA THR A 99 22.63 4.54 -6.25
C THR A 99 21.66 3.91 -5.26
N LEU A 100 20.62 4.64 -4.87
CA LEU A 100 19.64 4.20 -3.86
C LEU A 100 18.81 2.98 -4.30
N ASP A 101 18.51 2.84 -5.61
CA ASP A 101 17.73 1.71 -6.18
C ASP A 101 18.34 0.34 -5.80
N ASN A 102 19.67 0.25 -5.72
CA ASN A 102 20.36 -1.00 -5.36
C ASN A 102 20.12 -1.44 -3.91
N TYR A 103 19.64 -0.53 -3.05
CA TYR A 103 19.46 -0.75 -1.62
C TYR A 103 18.00 -0.74 -1.18
N LEU A 104 17.07 -0.38 -2.07
CA LEU A 104 15.64 -0.43 -1.74
C LEU A 104 15.13 -1.86 -1.71
N LEU A 105 14.39 -2.18 -0.64
CA LEU A 105 13.76 -3.48 -0.48
C LEU A 105 12.45 -3.53 -1.26
N GLY A 106 12.28 -4.56 -2.09
CA GLY A 106 11.01 -4.87 -2.75
C GLY A 106 10.76 -4.16 -4.09
N GLY A 107 11.55 -3.14 -4.45
CA GLY A 107 11.55 -2.54 -5.79
C GLY A 107 10.18 -2.07 -6.31
N GLN A 108 9.25 -1.75 -5.41
CA GLN A 108 7.94 -1.23 -5.79
C GLN A 108 8.06 0.25 -6.14
N TYR A 109 7.74 0.55 -7.39
CA TYR A 109 7.64 1.92 -7.91
C TYR A 109 6.26 2.14 -8.52
N PRO A 110 5.69 3.35 -8.42
CA PRO A 110 6.17 4.46 -7.61
C PRO A 110 6.14 4.14 -6.10
N LEU A 111 6.98 4.83 -5.33
CA LEU A 111 6.90 4.84 -3.87
C LEU A 111 5.51 5.32 -3.44
N ILE A 112 5.07 4.90 -2.25
CA ILE A 112 3.70 5.14 -1.78
C ILE A 112 3.45 6.66 -1.63
N GLN A 113 4.49 7.41 -1.33
CA GLN A 113 4.52 8.86 -1.29
C GLN A 113 5.89 9.38 -1.74
N ALA A 114 5.98 10.68 -1.96
CA ALA A 114 7.24 11.33 -2.32
C ALA A 114 8.08 11.63 -1.06
N TYR A 115 9.40 11.48 -1.20
CA TYR A 115 10.36 11.71 -0.12
C TYR A 115 11.42 12.75 -0.51
N ASP A 116 11.78 13.58 0.46
CA ASP A 116 12.95 14.45 0.42
C ASP A 116 14.07 13.80 1.21
N ILE A 117 15.26 13.71 0.62
CA ILE A 117 16.43 13.10 1.23
C ILE A 117 17.52 14.17 1.32
N SER A 118 17.83 14.57 2.56
CA SER A 118 18.89 15.54 2.81
C SER A 118 20.27 14.94 2.54
N ILE A 119 21.26 15.80 2.33
CA ILE A 119 22.65 15.38 2.02
C ILE A 119 23.25 14.47 3.10
N ASP A 120 22.83 14.58 4.34
CA ASP A 120 23.23 13.76 5.49
C ASP A 120 22.43 12.45 5.62
N GLY A 121 21.52 12.19 4.68
CA GLY A 121 20.73 10.97 4.58
C GLY A 121 19.49 10.92 5.47
N LEU A 122 19.05 12.06 6.01
CA LEU A 122 17.73 12.17 6.63
C LEU A 122 16.66 12.10 5.56
N VAL A 123 15.71 11.18 5.72
CA VAL A 123 14.54 11.02 4.85
C VAL A 123 13.33 11.70 5.52
N THR A 124 12.59 12.49 4.74
CA THR A 124 11.34 13.15 5.18
C THR A 124 10.29 13.07 4.08
N VAL A 125 9.00 13.17 4.45
CA VAL A 125 7.91 13.19 3.47
C VAL A 125 7.88 14.54 2.74
N SER A 126 7.90 14.51 1.41
CA SER A 126 7.89 15.73 0.59
C SER A 126 6.64 16.57 0.84
N GLY A 127 6.82 17.89 0.99
CA GLY A 127 5.74 18.83 1.23
C GLY A 127 5.22 18.90 2.68
N THR A 128 5.88 18.22 3.63
CA THR A 128 5.61 18.36 5.07
C THR A 128 6.63 19.25 5.82
N SER A 129 7.60 19.82 5.08
CA SER A 129 8.65 20.73 5.58
C SER A 129 8.34 22.20 5.32
#